data_AF-A0A7J2LSG1-F1
#
_entry.id   AF-A0A7J2LSG1-F1
#
_cell.length_a   1.000
_cell.length_b   1.000
_cell.length_c   1.000
_cell.angle_alpha   90.00
_cell.angle_beta   90.00
_cell.angle_gamma   90.00
#
_symmetry.space_group_name_H-M   'P 1'
#
loop_
_entity.id
_entity.type
_entity.pdbx_description
1 polymer ?
#
loop_
_entity_poly.entity_id
_entity_poly.type
_entity_poly.pdbx_seq_one_letter_code
_entity_poly.pdbx_strand_id
1 'polypeptide(L)'
;MVLVMRMGLAEIRKRIELAGLKEKKKYKKMLADLENVLRKIEEAVRATEEFEKKWGWSIEYKESNLEKLIIPIRKRPSLLDRITGRYYSDLALEILSISDREKISLISIGDLTLKVKERFPYATSEDVLKAIELLKRKGLITDIFKEDGIVYVEFPIIFEDIRRLVQLFKQEEKKFITLEEAAEKLNWSLIKAYRVLEKMVELGILVREDYPQRYWLIRRED
;
A
#
# COMPACT_ATOMS: atom_id res chain seq x y z
N MET A 1 43.39 6.13 -42.23
CA MET A 1 42.83 6.30 -40.86
C MET A 1 41.93 7.52 -40.70
N VAL A 2 42.24 8.69 -41.30
CA VAL A 2 41.44 9.93 -41.12
C VAL A 2 40.02 9.88 -41.72
N LEU A 3 39.80 9.11 -42.80
CA LEU A 3 38.47 8.97 -43.43
C LEU A 3 37.47 8.14 -42.59
N VAL A 4 37.96 7.12 -41.87
CA VAL A 4 37.13 6.20 -41.07
C VAL A 4 36.60 6.90 -39.80
N MET A 5 37.41 7.77 -39.18
CA MET A 5 36.97 8.60 -38.05
C MET A 5 35.95 9.68 -38.45
N ARG A 6 36.07 10.25 -39.66
CA ARG A 6 35.06 11.21 -40.18
C ARG A 6 33.69 10.55 -40.40
N MET A 7 33.65 9.30 -40.85
CA MET A 7 32.41 8.54 -41.01
C MET A 7 31.74 8.22 -39.66
N GLY A 8 32.51 7.86 -38.63
CA GLY A 8 31.96 7.59 -37.29
C GLY A 8 31.35 8.82 -36.60
N LEU A 9 31.96 10.00 -36.74
CA LEU A 9 31.43 11.25 -36.17
C LEU A 9 30.14 11.72 -36.88
N ALA A 10 30.02 11.48 -38.19
CA ALA A 10 28.81 11.76 -38.94
C ALA A 10 27.63 10.87 -38.50
N GLU A 11 27.88 9.58 -38.22
CA GLU A 11 26.87 8.67 -37.68
C GLU A 11 26.43 9.04 -36.26
N ILE A 12 27.37 9.47 -35.41
CA ILE A 12 27.07 9.94 -34.05
C ILE A 12 26.22 11.22 -34.10
N ARG A 13 26.56 12.21 -34.94
CA ARG A 13 25.73 13.40 -35.15
C ARG A 13 24.33 13.04 -35.64
N LYS A 14 24.23 12.14 -36.63
CA LYS A 14 22.94 11.68 -37.15
C LYS A 14 22.09 10.98 -36.07
N ARG A 15 22.71 10.20 -35.18
CA ARG A 15 22.01 9.57 -34.04
C ARG A 15 21.53 10.60 -33.00
N ILE A 16 22.33 11.61 -32.70
CA ILE A 16 21.96 12.70 -31.78
C ILE A 16 20.82 13.53 -32.36
N GLU A 17 20.88 13.88 -33.65
CA GLU A 17 19.80 14.58 -34.35
C GLU A 17 18.52 13.75 -34.41
N LEU A 18 18.62 12.45 -34.72
CA LEU A 18 17.48 11.54 -34.72
C LEU A 18 16.87 11.36 -33.32
N ALA A 19 17.68 11.35 -32.26
CA ALA A 19 17.21 11.31 -30.88
C ALA A 19 16.46 12.60 -30.51
N GLY A 20 17.02 13.78 -30.83
CA GLY A 20 16.37 15.07 -30.62
C GLY A 20 15.07 15.23 -31.42
N LEU A 21 15.02 14.71 -32.65
CA LEU A 21 13.80 14.68 -33.48
C LEU A 21 12.75 13.72 -32.91
N LYS A 22 13.16 12.56 -32.36
CA LYS A 22 12.26 11.61 -31.68
C LYS A 22 11.67 12.23 -30.41
N GLU A 23 12.47 12.93 -29.61
CA GLU A 23 11.98 13.64 -28.43
C GLU A 23 11.01 14.77 -28.80
N LYS A 24 11.36 15.62 -29.77
CA LYS A 24 10.44 16.65 -30.28
C LYS A 24 9.11 16.06 -30.78
N LYS A 25 9.16 14.92 -31.48
CA LYS A 25 7.96 14.20 -31.94
C LYS A 25 7.13 13.66 -30.77
N LYS A 26 7.79 13.15 -29.72
CA LYS A 26 7.14 12.69 -28.48
C LYS A 26 6.44 13.85 -27.76
N TYR A 27 7.12 15.00 -27.59
CA TYR A 27 6.52 16.19 -26.98
C TYR A 27 5.34 16.73 -27.81
N LYS A 28 5.48 16.78 -29.14
CA LYS A 28 4.39 17.20 -30.04
C LYS A 28 3.17 16.28 -29.92
N LYS A 29 3.39 14.96 -29.80
CA LYS A 29 2.31 13.99 -29.58
C LYS A 29 1.65 14.19 -28.21
N MET A 30 2.44 14.40 -27.16
CA MET A 30 1.93 14.67 -25.81
C MET A 30 1.07 15.94 -25.74
N LEU A 31 1.50 17.02 -26.42
CA LEU A 31 0.72 18.26 -26.50
C LEU A 31 -0.58 18.07 -27.27
N ALA A 32 -0.57 17.31 -28.37
CA ALA A 32 -1.78 16.96 -29.11
C ALA A 32 -2.74 16.10 -28.27
N ASP A 33 -2.22 15.16 -27.47
CA ASP A 33 -3.02 14.36 -26.55
C ASP A 33 -3.65 15.23 -25.45
N LEU A 34 -2.91 16.22 -24.93
CA LEU A 34 -3.42 17.19 -23.94
C LEU A 34 -4.52 18.09 -24.53
N GLU A 35 -4.34 18.59 -25.74
CA GLU A 35 -5.33 19.40 -26.46
C GLU A 35 -6.63 18.61 -26.69
N ASN A 36 -6.51 17.32 -27.04
CA ASN A 36 -7.67 16.44 -27.18
C ASN A 36 -8.41 16.22 -25.85
N VAL A 37 -7.70 16.16 -24.73
CA VAL A 37 -8.31 16.06 -23.40
C VAL A 37 -9.07 17.34 -23.06
N LEU A 38 -8.48 18.51 -23.31
CA LEU A 38 -9.15 19.80 -23.07
C LEU A 38 -10.44 19.94 -23.87
N ARG A 39 -10.41 19.56 -25.16
CA ARG A 39 -11.61 19.55 -26.01
C ARG A 39 -12.72 18.66 -25.44
N LYS A 40 -12.39 17.46 -24.97
CA LYS A 40 -13.38 16.55 -24.35
C LYS A 40 -13.99 17.11 -23.07
N ILE A 41 -13.23 17.91 -22.31
CA ILE A 41 -13.74 18.60 -21.12
C ILE A 41 -14.74 19.67 -21.55
N GLU A 42 -14.41 20.49 -22.56
CA GLU A 42 -15.35 21.49 -23.09
C GLU A 42 -16.64 20.85 -23.63
N GLU A 43 -16.53 19.73 -24.34
CA GLU A 43 -17.68 18.93 -24.80
C GLU A 43 -18.55 18.44 -23.63
N ALA A 44 -17.92 17.95 -22.55
CA ALA A 44 -18.64 17.49 -21.36
C ALA A 44 -19.34 18.64 -20.62
N VAL A 45 -18.70 19.81 -20.54
CA VAL A 45 -19.31 21.02 -19.96
C VAL A 45 -20.54 21.42 -20.78
N ARG A 46 -20.42 21.50 -22.11
CA ARG A 46 -21.58 21.81 -22.98
C ARG A 46 -22.70 20.78 -22.85
N ALA A 47 -22.37 19.49 -22.80
CA ALA A 47 -23.36 18.44 -22.62
C ALA A 47 -24.08 18.56 -21.26
N THR A 48 -23.36 18.99 -20.22
CA THR A 48 -23.92 19.24 -18.88
C THR A 48 -24.83 20.47 -18.89
N GLU A 49 -24.42 21.56 -19.55
CA GLU A 49 -25.25 22.76 -19.72
C GLU A 49 -26.51 22.49 -20.56
N GLU A 50 -26.41 21.69 -21.62
CA GLU A 50 -27.57 21.27 -22.42
C GLU A 50 -28.51 20.37 -21.61
N PHE A 51 -27.95 19.47 -20.82
CA PHE A 51 -28.71 18.62 -19.91
C PHE A 51 -29.44 19.48 -18.87
N GLU A 52 -28.77 20.45 -18.25
CA GLU A 52 -29.37 21.39 -17.30
C GLU A 52 -30.41 22.28 -17.97
N LYS A 53 -30.21 22.74 -19.20
CA LYS A 53 -31.24 23.50 -19.94
C LYS A 53 -32.47 22.65 -20.28
N LYS A 54 -32.29 21.36 -20.57
CA LYS A 54 -33.38 20.44 -20.95
C LYS A 54 -34.13 19.87 -19.74
N TRP A 55 -33.45 19.66 -18.62
CA TRP A 55 -33.95 18.92 -17.46
C TRP A 55 -33.81 19.66 -16.13
N GLY A 56 -33.26 20.87 -16.16
CA GLY A 56 -33.04 21.69 -14.96
C GLY A 56 -34.35 22.09 -14.31
N TRP A 57 -34.49 21.65 -13.05
CA TRP A 57 -35.53 22.03 -12.09
C TRP A 57 -36.93 21.43 -12.32
N SER A 58 -37.06 20.23 -12.92
CA SER A 58 -38.26 19.42 -12.64
C SER A 58 -38.13 18.79 -11.25
N ILE A 59 -39.15 19.02 -10.42
CA ILE A 59 -39.26 18.51 -9.04
C ILE A 59 -39.18 16.96 -8.99
N GLU A 60 -39.39 16.28 -10.13
CA GLU A 60 -39.28 14.82 -10.31
C GLU A 60 -37.85 14.26 -10.20
N TYR A 61 -36.81 15.11 -10.33
CA TYR A 61 -35.41 14.66 -10.21
C TYR A 61 -34.97 14.40 -8.76
N LYS A 62 -35.75 14.83 -7.76
CA LYS A 62 -35.45 14.61 -6.34
C LYS A 62 -35.88 13.24 -5.82
N GLU A 63 -36.78 12.54 -6.51
CA GLU A 63 -37.35 11.26 -6.04
C GLU A 63 -36.88 10.04 -6.83
N SER A 64 -36.26 10.25 -7.98
CA SER A 64 -35.65 9.15 -8.74
C SER A 64 -34.29 8.81 -8.13
N ASN A 65 -34.22 7.57 -7.64
CA ASN A 65 -33.10 6.91 -6.96
C ASN A 65 -31.83 6.82 -7.85
N LEU A 66 -31.23 7.97 -8.21
CA LEU A 66 -30.02 8.07 -9.05
C LEU A 66 -28.81 7.37 -8.44
N GLU A 67 -28.82 7.16 -7.12
CA GLU A 67 -27.83 6.34 -6.42
C GLU A 67 -27.73 4.90 -6.96
N LYS A 68 -28.79 4.37 -7.60
CA LYS A 68 -28.78 3.02 -8.20
C LYS A 68 -28.28 2.98 -9.65
N LEU A 69 -28.26 4.10 -10.36
CA LEU A 69 -27.77 4.21 -11.75
C LEU A 69 -26.30 4.65 -11.80
N ILE A 70 -25.79 5.22 -10.73
CA ILE A 70 -24.36 5.44 -10.54
C ILE A 70 -23.78 4.11 -10.06
N ILE A 71 -23.33 3.26 -10.99
CA ILE A 71 -22.23 2.35 -10.66
C ILE A 71 -21.18 3.26 -10.03
N PRO A 72 -20.73 3.04 -8.77
CA PRO A 72 -19.69 3.86 -8.21
C PRO A 72 -18.45 3.63 -9.07
N ILE A 73 -18.26 4.48 -10.07
CA ILE A 73 -17.02 4.63 -10.81
C ILE A 73 -16.08 5.19 -9.75
N ARG A 74 -15.51 4.31 -8.95
CA ARG A 74 -14.47 4.65 -7.98
C ARG A 74 -13.36 5.26 -8.82
N LYS A 75 -13.29 6.59 -8.83
CA LYS A 75 -12.48 7.34 -9.79
C LYS A 75 -11.04 6.86 -9.67
N ARG A 76 -10.44 6.48 -10.80
CA ARG A 76 -9.00 6.26 -10.86
C ARG A 76 -8.33 7.55 -10.36
N PRO A 77 -7.35 7.47 -9.43
CA PRO A 77 -6.69 8.66 -8.91
C PRO A 77 -6.10 9.48 -10.05
N SER A 78 -6.33 10.78 -10.03
CA SER A 78 -5.78 11.68 -11.04
C SER A 78 -4.26 11.82 -10.85
N LEU A 79 -3.56 12.30 -11.88
CA LEU A 79 -2.13 12.61 -11.75
C LEU A 79 -1.89 13.66 -10.67
N LEU A 80 -2.81 14.64 -10.53
CA LEU A 80 -2.74 15.64 -9.47
C LEU A 80 -2.89 14.99 -8.09
N ASP A 81 -3.78 14.01 -7.90
CA ASP A 81 -3.92 13.32 -6.60
C ASP A 81 -2.66 12.53 -6.22
N ARG A 82 -1.97 11.98 -7.22
CA ARG A 82 -0.70 11.27 -7.03
C ARG A 82 0.45 12.23 -6.71
N ILE A 83 0.53 13.38 -7.39
CA ILE A 83 1.59 14.39 -7.17
C ILE A 83 1.39 15.11 -5.84
N THR A 84 0.16 15.47 -5.50
CA THR A 84 -0.18 16.14 -4.23
C THR A 84 -0.09 15.21 -3.02
N GLY A 85 0.06 13.90 -3.24
CA GLY A 85 0.13 12.90 -2.17
C GLY A 85 -1.21 12.57 -1.52
N ARG A 86 -2.32 13.17 -1.97
CA ARG A 86 -3.67 12.88 -1.47
C ARG A 86 -4.01 11.41 -1.67
N TYR A 87 -3.76 10.87 -2.86
CA TYR A 87 -3.97 9.45 -3.15
C TYR A 87 -3.23 8.52 -2.20
N TYR A 88 -1.95 8.79 -1.93
CA TYR A 88 -1.14 7.98 -1.03
C TYR A 88 -1.56 8.12 0.44
N SER A 89 -2.11 9.28 0.82
CA SER A 89 -2.68 9.51 2.15
C SER A 89 -3.98 8.73 2.33
N ASP A 90 -4.86 8.74 1.35
CA ASP A 90 -6.12 7.98 1.38
C ASP A 90 -5.85 6.47 1.42
N LEU A 91 -4.89 5.99 0.63
CA LEU A 91 -4.42 4.60 0.70
C LEU A 91 -3.85 4.24 2.08
N ALA A 92 -3.03 5.13 2.66
CA ALA A 92 -2.45 4.92 3.99
C ALA A 92 -3.53 4.81 5.07
N LEU A 93 -4.57 5.66 5.01
CA LEU A 93 -5.71 5.58 5.92
C LEU A 93 -6.50 4.29 5.74
N GLU A 94 -6.72 3.83 4.51
CA GLU A 94 -7.39 2.55 4.28
C GLU A 94 -6.58 1.38 4.80
N ILE A 95 -5.25 1.38 4.62
CA ILE A 95 -4.37 0.34 5.16
C ILE A 95 -4.50 0.25 6.68
N LEU A 96 -4.52 1.38 7.39
CA LEU A 96 -4.76 1.41 8.83
C LEU A 96 -6.17 0.91 9.18
N SER A 97 -7.18 1.30 8.40
CA SER A 97 -8.56 0.85 8.62
C SER A 97 -8.71 -0.66 8.44
N ILE A 98 -8.02 -1.27 7.48
CA ILE A 98 -7.98 -2.72 7.29
C ILE A 98 -7.38 -3.39 8.53
N SER A 99 -6.24 -2.91 9.01
CA SER A 99 -5.60 -3.44 10.21
C SER A 99 -6.51 -3.38 11.43
N ASP A 100 -7.16 -2.24 11.68
CA ASP A 100 -8.04 -2.08 12.85
C ASP A 100 -9.34 -2.88 12.75
N ARG A 101 -10.01 -2.86 11.59
CA ARG A 101 -11.28 -3.58 11.37
C ARG A 101 -11.11 -5.08 11.52
N GLU A 102 -10.01 -5.62 11.02
CA GLU A 102 -9.76 -7.07 10.99
C GLU A 102 -8.83 -7.54 12.11
N LYS A 103 -8.41 -6.63 12.99
CA LYS A 103 -7.45 -6.87 14.08
C LYS A 103 -6.18 -7.57 13.60
N ILE A 104 -5.66 -7.11 12.47
CA ILE A 104 -4.46 -7.65 11.83
C ILE A 104 -3.24 -6.91 12.36
N SER A 105 -2.40 -7.63 13.08
CA SER A 105 -1.10 -7.16 13.57
C SER A 105 0.04 -7.38 12.58
N LEU A 106 -0.07 -8.38 11.71
CA LEU A 106 0.97 -8.76 10.76
C LEU A 106 0.33 -9.23 9.45
N ILE A 107 0.79 -8.71 8.32
CA ILE A 107 0.31 -9.11 6.99
C ILE A 107 1.39 -9.00 5.93
N SER A 108 1.34 -9.87 4.91
CA SER A 108 2.21 -9.73 3.75
C SER A 108 1.74 -8.56 2.86
N ILE A 109 2.66 -7.93 2.14
CA ILE A 109 2.31 -6.88 1.16
C ILE A 109 1.35 -7.43 0.10
N GLY A 110 1.51 -8.70 -0.28
CA GLY A 110 0.64 -9.36 -1.27
C GLY A 110 -0.81 -9.39 -0.79
N ASP A 111 -1.05 -9.94 0.40
CA ASP A 111 -2.39 -10.05 0.98
C ASP A 111 -2.99 -8.68 1.29
N LEU A 112 -2.17 -7.75 1.78
CA LEU A 112 -2.60 -6.39 2.03
C LEU A 112 -3.01 -5.69 0.73
N THR A 113 -2.28 -5.90 -0.37
CA THR A 113 -2.64 -5.34 -1.68
C THR A 113 -3.97 -5.89 -2.17
N LEU A 114 -4.26 -7.18 -1.94
CA LEU A 114 -5.56 -7.78 -2.29
C LEU A 114 -6.70 -7.13 -1.50
N LYS A 115 -6.53 -6.95 -0.18
CA LYS A 115 -7.53 -6.27 0.68
C LYS A 115 -7.73 -4.81 0.30
N VAL A 116 -6.65 -4.07 0.05
CA VAL A 116 -6.73 -2.67 -0.40
C VAL A 116 -7.47 -2.56 -1.73
N LYS A 117 -7.28 -3.50 -2.66
CA LYS A 117 -7.96 -3.51 -3.96
C LYS A 117 -9.48 -3.63 -3.87
N GLU A 118 -10.01 -4.19 -2.78
CA GLU A 118 -11.46 -4.22 -2.53
C GLU A 118 -12.06 -2.82 -2.45
N ARG A 119 -11.29 -1.81 -2.01
CA ARG A 119 -11.69 -0.40 -1.96
C ARG A 119 -11.01 0.49 -3.00
N PHE A 120 -9.78 0.15 -3.38
CA PHE A 120 -8.96 0.85 -4.37
C PHE A 120 -8.54 -0.11 -5.50
N PRO A 121 -9.43 -0.44 -6.45
CA PRO A 121 -9.16 -1.46 -7.48
C PRO A 121 -7.91 -1.21 -8.34
N TYR A 122 -7.52 0.06 -8.48
CA TYR A 122 -6.36 0.50 -9.26
C TYR A 122 -5.06 0.56 -8.47
N ALA A 123 -5.06 0.20 -7.18
CA ALA A 123 -3.85 0.19 -6.36
C ALA A 123 -2.90 -0.90 -6.86
N THR A 124 -1.66 -0.50 -7.14
CA THR A 124 -0.56 -1.42 -7.44
C THR A 124 0.19 -1.77 -6.14
N SER A 125 0.96 -2.85 -6.14
CA SER A 125 1.81 -3.19 -4.99
C SER A 125 2.83 -2.07 -4.70
N GLU A 126 3.31 -1.36 -5.72
CA GLU A 126 4.17 -0.17 -5.56
C GLU A 126 3.42 0.99 -4.88
N ASP A 127 2.16 1.22 -5.23
CA ASP A 127 1.35 2.26 -4.59
C ASP A 127 1.10 1.94 -3.11
N VAL A 128 0.85 0.66 -2.79
CA VAL A 128 0.69 0.16 -1.42
C VAL A 128 2.00 0.32 -0.64
N LEU A 129 3.16 -0.06 -1.21
CA LEU A 129 4.46 0.13 -0.58
C LEU A 129 4.74 1.60 -0.25
N LYS A 130 4.47 2.53 -1.18
CA LYS A 130 4.62 3.97 -0.92
C LYS A 130 3.73 4.47 0.21
N ALA A 131 2.50 3.97 0.30
CA ALA A 131 1.59 4.31 1.39
C ALA A 131 2.09 3.76 2.74
N ILE A 132 2.65 2.56 2.76
CA ILE A 132 3.24 1.94 3.96
C ILE A 132 4.51 2.68 4.40
N GLU A 133 5.38 3.06 3.48
CA GLU A 133 6.55 3.90 3.77
C GLU A 133 6.13 5.27 4.33
N LEU A 134 5.03 5.84 3.85
CA LEU A 134 4.43 7.05 4.43
C LEU A 134 3.98 6.79 5.88
N LEU A 135 3.31 5.67 6.15
CA LEU A 135 2.91 5.28 7.50
C LEU A 135 4.11 5.07 8.43
N LYS A 136 5.17 4.38 7.98
CA LYS A 136 6.39 4.13 8.76
C LYS A 136 7.08 5.44 9.13
N ARG A 137 7.23 6.36 8.16
CA ARG A 137 7.80 7.70 8.42
C ARG A 137 6.99 8.51 9.42
N LYS A 138 5.68 8.30 9.48
CA LYS A 138 4.78 8.92 10.45
C LYS A 138 4.68 8.18 11.79
N GLY A 139 5.36 7.04 11.95
CA GLY A 139 5.28 6.21 13.15
C GLY A 139 3.92 5.55 13.38
N LEU A 140 3.11 5.41 12.32
CA LEU A 140 1.76 4.84 12.40
C LEU A 140 1.73 3.31 12.20
N ILE A 141 2.85 2.74 11.77
CA ILE A 141 3.09 1.29 11.76
C ILE A 141 4.37 0.99 12.53
N THR A 142 4.42 -0.18 13.14
CA THR A 142 5.53 -0.58 13.98
C THR A 142 6.75 -0.91 13.12
N ASP A 143 6.58 -1.75 12.10
CA ASP A 143 7.70 -2.17 11.28
C ASP A 143 7.38 -2.64 9.86
N ILE A 144 8.41 -2.66 9.02
CA ILE A 144 8.40 -3.28 7.69
C ILE A 144 9.63 -4.17 7.62
N PHE A 145 9.45 -5.47 7.40
CA PHE A 145 10.56 -6.42 7.34
C PHE A 145 10.36 -7.42 6.21
N LYS A 146 11.39 -8.21 5.95
CA LYS A 146 11.40 -9.21 4.88
C LYS A 146 11.82 -10.55 5.47
N GLU A 147 10.98 -11.57 5.27
CA GLU A 147 11.20 -12.95 5.69
C GLU A 147 10.97 -13.85 4.47
N ASP A 148 11.90 -14.77 4.19
CA ASP A 148 11.80 -15.70 3.05
C ASP A 148 11.48 -15.06 1.69
N GLY A 149 11.99 -13.86 1.44
CA GLY A 149 11.70 -13.14 0.20
C GLY A 149 10.42 -12.31 0.20
N ILE A 150 9.56 -12.49 1.21
CA ILE A 150 8.24 -11.86 1.34
C ILE A 150 8.34 -10.65 2.26
N VAL A 151 7.77 -9.52 1.83
CA VAL A 151 7.73 -8.31 2.64
C VAL A 151 6.47 -8.32 3.51
N TYR A 152 6.65 -8.07 4.81
CA TYR A 152 5.61 -8.01 5.81
C TYR A 152 5.50 -6.62 6.42
N VAL A 153 4.29 -6.28 6.84
CA VAL A 153 3.95 -5.05 7.56
C VAL A 153 3.47 -5.40 8.94
N GLU A 154 4.10 -4.80 9.94
CA GLU A 154 3.74 -4.94 11.36
C GLU A 154 3.00 -3.69 11.84
N PHE A 155 1.79 -3.89 12.36
CA PHE A 155 0.93 -2.85 12.89
C PHE A 155 1.01 -2.76 14.42
N PRO A 156 0.62 -1.61 15.02
CA PRO A 156 0.63 -1.44 16.48
C PRO A 156 -0.22 -2.47 17.24
N ILE A 157 -1.19 -3.11 16.57
CA ILE A 157 -2.00 -4.20 17.13
C ILE A 157 -1.14 -5.38 17.62
N ILE A 158 0.12 -5.51 17.19
CA ILE A 158 1.05 -6.53 17.71
C ILE A 158 1.20 -6.49 19.24
N PHE A 159 1.03 -5.32 19.88
CA PHE A 159 1.06 -5.23 21.34
C PHE A 159 -0.14 -5.93 22.01
N GLU A 160 -1.27 -6.07 21.32
CA GLU A 160 -2.39 -6.91 21.79
C GLU A 160 -2.04 -8.39 21.73
N ASP A 161 -1.32 -8.83 20.69
CA ASP A 161 -0.83 -10.21 20.60
C ASP A 161 0.19 -10.52 21.71
N ILE A 162 1.10 -9.59 22.01
CA ILE A 162 2.02 -9.72 23.15
C ILE A 162 1.23 -9.91 24.44
N ARG A 163 0.18 -9.12 24.69
CA ARG A 163 -0.68 -9.28 25.87
C ARG A 163 -1.35 -10.65 25.91
N ARG A 164 -1.86 -11.14 24.77
CA ARG A 164 -2.47 -12.48 24.69
C ARG A 164 -1.47 -13.58 25.03
N LEU A 165 -0.23 -13.48 24.56
CA LEU A 165 0.81 -14.44 24.88
C LEU A 165 1.21 -14.38 26.36
N VAL A 166 1.32 -13.19 26.95
CA VAL A 166 1.54 -13.03 28.40
C VAL A 166 0.39 -13.65 29.22
N GLN A 167 -0.86 -13.51 28.76
CA GLN A 167 -2.01 -14.16 29.40
C GLN A 167 -1.91 -15.69 29.33
N LEU A 168 -1.46 -16.25 28.21
CA LEU A 168 -1.23 -17.69 28.06
C LEU A 168 -0.21 -18.21 29.08
N PHE A 169 0.91 -17.51 29.27
CA PHE A 169 1.91 -17.85 30.30
C PHE A 169 1.31 -17.90 31.71
N LYS A 170 0.40 -16.96 32.03
CA LYS A 170 -0.28 -16.92 33.33
C LYS A 170 -1.29 -18.06 33.50
N GLN A 171 -2.07 -18.35 32.46
CA GLN A 171 -3.11 -19.37 32.50
C GLN A 171 -2.56 -20.79 32.59
N GLU A 172 -1.46 -21.07 31.89
CA GLU A 172 -0.82 -22.40 31.90
C GLU A 172 0.28 -22.52 32.98
N GLU A 173 0.50 -21.47 33.78
CA GLU A 173 1.58 -21.36 34.77
C GLU A 173 2.99 -21.69 34.22
N LYS A 174 3.16 -21.59 32.90
CA LYS A 174 4.40 -21.93 32.20
C LYS A 174 5.50 -20.92 32.50
N LYS A 175 6.75 -21.40 32.46
CA LYS A 175 7.98 -20.58 32.53
C LYS A 175 8.57 -20.30 31.15
N PHE A 176 8.35 -21.20 30.20
CA PHE A 176 8.82 -21.08 28.82
C PHE A 176 7.74 -21.51 27.84
N ILE A 177 7.91 -21.12 26.58
CA ILE A 177 7.11 -21.59 25.44
C ILE A 177 8.02 -21.81 24.22
N THR A 178 7.68 -22.75 23.35
CA THR A 178 8.33 -22.88 22.03
C THR A 178 7.58 -22.08 20.96
N LEU A 179 8.21 -21.93 19.79
CA LEU A 179 7.59 -21.29 18.63
C LEU A 179 6.31 -22.01 18.19
N GLU A 180 6.38 -23.33 18.10
CA GLU A 180 5.29 -24.21 17.66
C GLU A 180 4.14 -24.18 18.67
N GLU A 181 4.45 -24.25 19.96
CA GLU A 181 3.45 -24.16 21.02
C GLU A 181 2.70 -22.82 20.96
N ALA A 182 3.42 -21.70 20.78
CA ALA A 182 2.81 -20.38 20.65
C ALA A 182 1.90 -20.29 19.43
N ALA A 183 2.35 -20.82 18.29
CA ALA A 183 1.59 -20.85 17.05
C ALA A 183 0.31 -21.67 17.19
N GLU A 184 0.41 -22.88 17.75
CA GLU A 184 -0.73 -23.78 17.95
C GLU A 184 -1.75 -23.20 18.94
N LYS A 185 -1.30 -22.78 20.13
CA LYS A 185 -2.18 -22.34 21.21
C LYS A 185 -2.93 -21.05 20.90
N LEU A 186 -2.32 -20.16 20.11
CA LEU A 186 -2.92 -18.86 19.75
C LEU A 186 -3.53 -18.84 18.35
N ASN A 187 -3.51 -19.99 17.65
CA ASN A 187 -3.93 -20.13 16.26
C ASN A 187 -3.27 -19.08 15.36
N TRP A 188 -1.96 -18.95 15.46
CA TRP A 188 -1.13 -18.03 14.69
C TRP A 188 -0.36 -18.78 13.63
N SER A 189 0.00 -18.10 12.54
CA SER A 189 1.04 -18.61 11.65
C SER A 189 2.38 -18.63 12.39
N LEU A 190 3.28 -19.55 12.01
CA LEU A 190 4.63 -19.62 12.57
C LEU A 190 5.37 -18.27 12.48
N ILE A 191 5.23 -17.56 11.35
CA ILE A 191 5.84 -16.24 11.15
C ILE A 191 5.32 -15.22 12.17
N LYS A 192 3.99 -15.21 12.42
CA LYS A 192 3.41 -14.32 13.43
C LYS A 192 3.89 -14.68 14.84
N ALA A 193 3.90 -15.96 15.18
CA ALA A 193 4.37 -16.43 16.48
C ALA A 193 5.84 -16.06 16.71
N TYR A 194 6.70 -16.34 15.73
CA TYR A 194 8.12 -15.97 15.75
C TYR A 194 8.29 -14.47 15.95
N ARG A 195 7.56 -13.67 15.16
CA ARG A 195 7.67 -12.22 15.24
C ARG A 195 7.24 -11.66 16.58
N VAL A 196 6.15 -12.15 17.16
CA VAL A 196 5.69 -11.75 18.49
C VAL A 196 6.71 -12.15 19.56
N LEU A 197 7.25 -13.38 19.51
CA LEU A 197 8.23 -13.88 20.46
C LEU A 197 9.53 -13.08 20.42
N GLU A 198 10.10 -12.86 19.23
CA GLU A 198 11.28 -12.02 19.05
C GLU A 198 11.03 -10.59 19.50
N LYS A 199 9.84 -10.03 19.24
CA LYS A 199 9.47 -8.70 19.74
C LYS A 199 9.46 -8.65 21.28
N MET A 200 8.98 -9.70 21.93
CA MET A 200 9.01 -9.79 23.39
C MET A 200 10.43 -9.94 23.93
N VAL A 201 11.34 -10.57 23.18
CA VAL A 201 12.78 -10.61 23.50
C VAL A 201 13.40 -9.22 23.36
N GLU A 202 13.14 -8.50 22.26
CA GLU A 202 13.58 -7.12 22.03
C GLU A 202 13.13 -6.17 23.17
N LEU A 203 11.92 -6.38 23.68
CA LEU A 203 11.34 -5.59 24.78
C LEU A 203 11.83 -6.02 26.17
N GLY A 204 12.66 -7.07 26.28
CA GLY A 204 13.15 -7.58 27.55
C GLY A 204 12.06 -8.23 28.40
N ILE A 205 11.03 -8.80 27.77
CA ILE A 205 9.96 -9.56 28.44
C ILE A 205 10.33 -11.05 28.48
N LEU A 206 10.94 -11.55 27.40
CA LEU A 206 11.40 -12.93 27.27
C LEU A 206 12.92 -12.99 27.11
N VAL A 207 13.51 -14.13 27.48
CA VAL A 207 14.88 -14.52 27.13
C VAL A 207 14.82 -15.71 26.18
N ARG A 208 15.58 -15.63 25.08
CA ARG A 208 15.70 -16.74 24.13
C ARG A 208 16.81 -17.69 24.55
N GLU A 209 16.49 -18.98 24.59
CA GLU A 209 17.44 -20.09 24.66
C GLU A 209 17.53 -20.68 23.25
N ASP A 210 18.75 -20.84 22.71
CA ASP A 210 18.92 -21.24 21.31
C ASP A 210 18.80 -22.77 21.09
N TYR A 211 19.07 -23.62 22.10
CA TYR A 211 18.99 -25.08 21.94
C TYR A 211 18.56 -25.84 23.21
N PRO A 212 17.38 -26.51 23.22
CA PRO A 212 16.32 -26.38 22.21
C PRO A 212 15.73 -24.97 22.22
N GLN A 213 15.25 -24.49 21.07
CA GLN A 213 14.73 -23.13 20.96
C GLN A 213 13.53 -22.92 21.90
N ARG A 214 13.71 -22.06 22.92
CA ARG A 214 12.71 -21.77 23.94
C ARG A 214 12.72 -20.30 24.30
N TYR A 215 11.56 -19.79 24.68
CA TYR A 215 11.40 -18.40 25.13
C TYR A 215 10.93 -18.39 26.58
N TRP A 216 11.80 -17.92 27.46
CA TRP A 216 11.61 -17.91 28.91
C TRP A 216 11.05 -16.57 29.38
N LEU A 217 9.96 -16.59 30.15
CA LEU A 217 9.39 -15.38 30.73
C LEU A 217 10.26 -14.87 31.89
N ILE A 218 10.71 -13.62 31.80
CA ILE A 218 11.44 -12.98 32.89
C ILE A 218 10.46 -12.70 34.03
N ARG A 219 10.70 -13.31 35.19
CA ARG A 219 9.99 -12.98 36.44
C ARG A 219 10.95 -12.21 37.34
N ARG A 220 10.48 -11.12 37.95
CA ARG A 220 11.15 -10.59 39.15
C ARG A 220 10.82 -11.56 40.28
N GLU A 221 11.85 -12.09 40.94
CA GLU A 221 11.68 -12.65 42.27
C GLU A 221 11.33 -11.47 43.17
N ASP A 222 10.10 -11.48 43.70
CA ASP A 222 9.67 -10.55 44.75
C ASP A 222 10.33 -10.93 46.09
#